data_AF-A0A8X6TUT1-F1
#
_entry.id   AF-A0A8X6TUT1-F1
#
_cell.length_a   1.000
_cell.length_b   1.000
_cell.length_c   1.000
_cell.angle_alpha   90.00
_cell.angle_beta   90.00
_cell.angle_gamma   90.00
#
_symmetry.space_group_name_H-M   'P 1'
#
loop_
_entity.id
_entity.type
_entity.pdbx_description
1 polymer ?
#
loop_
_entity_poly.entity_id
_entity_poly.type
_entity_poly.pdbx_seq_one_letter_code
_entity_poly.pdbx_strand_id
1 'polypeptide(L)'
;MVSSDVKKNVVSSETNEEEDLMNLVGGDGPWQRWIFVAIILCSVPDGCHNMAMTFYAPNIDHWCARPAYINMSVQEWKYKALPPDDQHCSRYKYFNLSNIHEDTNATKWKERIACDSWEYDRSVFRNTVLSEWNLVCDKEWLVSMTKSIFIAGYFLSAIVFGYLADRIGRKSVIIIANAISLIFSIVCAFSTSFVMFAVCRFFIAAGVTGVDNTSFVLLMEIIGPKFRTKYGMSTHFGWIIGYMSLPLLAWLLGDWFWMQLIITLPCILLLSTYWLLPESPRWLLAQGKEDAALEILSKAAKKNGMDLTERGTKLKETIYRTTKAHKNEDASVNVLQLFKRGLWKKSIIVFYLW
;
A
#
# COMPACT_ATOMS: atom_id res chain seq x y z
N MET A 1 -24.18 -42.20 5.80
CA MET A 1 -22.72 -42.15 5.56
C MET A 1 -22.14 -40.73 5.48
N VAL A 2 -22.89 -39.70 5.07
CA VAL A 2 -22.38 -38.31 5.00
C VAL A 2 -22.23 -37.61 6.38
N SER A 3 -22.96 -38.06 7.40
CA SER A 3 -22.95 -37.43 8.75
C SER A 3 -21.73 -37.82 9.61
N SER A 4 -21.11 -38.98 9.37
CA SER A 4 -19.92 -39.43 10.10
C SER A 4 -18.63 -38.73 9.64
N ASP A 5 -18.54 -38.38 8.35
CA ASP A 5 -17.36 -37.70 7.80
C ASP A 5 -17.33 -36.21 8.15
N VAL A 6 -18.49 -35.57 8.24
CA VAL A 6 -18.59 -34.19 8.75
C VAL A 6 -18.24 -34.13 10.24
N LYS A 7 -18.71 -35.08 11.06
CA LYS A 7 -18.31 -35.16 12.48
C LYS A 7 -16.83 -35.50 12.67
N LYS A 8 -16.25 -36.37 11.84
CA LYS A 8 -14.80 -36.65 11.87
C LYS A 8 -13.96 -35.44 11.47
N ASN A 9 -14.42 -34.64 10.50
CA ASN A 9 -13.71 -33.43 10.07
C ASN A 9 -13.84 -32.28 11.08
N VAL A 10 -14.96 -32.19 11.81
CA VAL A 10 -15.14 -31.20 12.90
C VAL A 10 -14.34 -31.60 14.15
N VAL A 11 -14.35 -32.87 14.52
CA VAL A 11 -13.55 -33.38 15.66
C VAL A 11 -12.05 -33.35 15.35
N SER A 12 -11.62 -33.60 14.10
CA SER A 12 -10.22 -33.45 13.68
C SER A 12 -9.77 -31.99 13.56
N SER A 13 -10.68 -31.05 13.27
CA SER A 13 -10.37 -29.62 13.31
C SER A 13 -10.28 -29.09 14.74
N GLU A 14 -11.16 -29.51 15.65
CA GLU A 14 -11.14 -29.11 17.06
C GLU A 14 -9.90 -29.65 17.81
N THR A 15 -9.49 -30.90 17.53
CA THR A 15 -8.23 -31.46 18.08
C THR A 15 -6.97 -30.84 17.47
N ASN A 16 -7.00 -30.45 16.18
CA ASN A 16 -5.90 -29.71 15.56
C ASN A 16 -5.79 -28.27 16.07
N GLU A 17 -6.88 -27.64 16.50
CA GLU A 17 -6.82 -26.30 17.10
C GLU A 17 -6.19 -26.32 18.50
N GLU A 18 -6.51 -27.31 19.35
CA GLU A 18 -5.85 -27.48 20.65
C GLU A 18 -4.36 -27.85 20.55
N GLU A 19 -3.95 -28.50 19.45
CA GLU A 19 -2.54 -28.82 19.13
C GLU A 19 -1.79 -27.72 18.34
N ASP A 20 -2.43 -26.57 18.02
CA ASP A 20 -1.72 -25.48 17.33
C ASP A 20 -0.54 -25.00 18.18
N LEU A 21 0.65 -24.97 17.57
CA LEU A 21 1.90 -24.49 18.16
C LEU A 21 1.74 -23.15 18.87
N MET A 22 0.91 -22.25 18.33
CA MET A 22 0.70 -20.93 18.91
C MET A 22 -0.15 -20.95 20.18
N ASN A 23 -1.02 -21.94 20.35
CA ASN A 23 -1.77 -22.14 21.60
C ASN A 23 -0.85 -22.67 22.71
N LEU A 24 0.16 -23.49 22.37
CA LEU A 24 1.18 -23.95 23.32
C LEU A 24 2.06 -22.81 23.87
N VAL A 25 2.19 -21.70 23.14
CA VAL A 25 2.87 -20.47 23.59
C VAL A 25 1.91 -19.38 24.07
N GLY A 26 0.63 -19.69 24.28
CA GLY A 26 -0.35 -18.82 24.95
C GLY A 26 -1.35 -18.11 24.03
N GLY A 27 -1.17 -18.13 22.72
CA GLY A 27 -2.14 -17.64 21.71
C GLY A 27 -2.34 -16.12 21.61
N ASP A 28 -2.39 -15.40 22.73
CA ASP A 28 -2.56 -13.95 22.88
C ASP A 28 -1.77 -13.41 24.08
N GLY A 29 -0.46 -13.65 24.10
CA GLY A 29 0.42 -13.16 25.16
C GLY A 29 1.00 -11.76 24.90
N PRO A 30 1.70 -11.16 25.89
CA PRO A 30 2.43 -9.90 25.73
C PRO A 30 3.37 -9.88 24.52
N TRP A 31 4.01 -11.03 24.20
CA TRP A 31 4.89 -11.12 23.04
C TRP A 31 4.13 -10.91 21.72
N GLN A 32 2.99 -11.59 21.55
CA GLN A 32 2.13 -11.45 20.37
C GLN A 32 1.58 -10.02 20.24
N ARG A 33 1.12 -9.42 21.35
CA ARG A 33 0.56 -8.06 21.37
C ARG A 33 1.58 -7.01 20.94
N TRP A 34 2.83 -7.16 21.36
CA TRP A 34 3.89 -6.24 20.96
C TRP A 34 4.23 -6.36 19.47
N ILE A 35 4.23 -7.57 18.93
CA ILE A 35 4.40 -7.81 17.48
C ILE A 35 3.23 -7.19 16.71
N PHE A 36 2.01 -7.34 17.21
CA PHE A 36 0.84 -6.71 16.63
C PHE A 36 0.95 -5.18 16.55
N VAL A 37 1.43 -4.53 17.62
CA VAL A 37 1.68 -3.07 17.60
C VAL A 37 2.72 -2.69 16.55
N ALA A 38 3.81 -3.45 16.45
CA ALA A 38 4.83 -3.22 15.42
C ALA A 38 4.25 -3.36 13.99
N ILE A 39 3.36 -4.34 13.78
CA ILE A 39 2.70 -4.57 12.48
C ILE A 39 1.70 -3.46 12.14
N ILE A 40 0.93 -2.93 13.11
CA ILE A 40 0.09 -1.75 12.89
C ILE A 40 0.91 -0.57 12.39
N LEU A 41 2.09 -0.34 12.97
CA LEU A 41 2.98 0.73 12.53
C LEU A 41 3.49 0.51 11.10
N CYS A 42 3.70 -0.75 10.68
CA CYS A 42 4.07 -1.08 9.31
C CYS A 42 2.98 -0.73 8.28
N SER A 43 1.70 -0.73 8.66
CA SER A 43 0.57 -0.45 7.76
C SER A 43 0.30 1.06 7.58
N VAL A 44 0.85 1.92 8.42
CA VAL A 44 0.64 3.39 8.34
C VAL A 44 1.12 3.99 7.01
N PRO A 45 2.36 3.71 6.53
CA PRO A 45 2.83 4.27 5.26
C PRO A 45 2.02 3.82 4.05
N ASP A 46 1.48 2.59 4.08
CA ASP A 46 0.61 2.09 3.01
C ASP A 46 -0.63 2.98 2.85
N GLY A 47 -1.31 3.29 3.96
CA GLY A 47 -2.45 4.23 3.97
C GLY A 47 -2.10 5.62 3.45
N CYS A 48 -0.95 6.17 3.88
CA CYS A 48 -0.47 7.46 3.41
C CYS A 48 -0.17 7.46 1.90
N HIS A 49 0.58 6.48 1.40
CA HIS A 49 1.00 6.44 0.00
C HIS A 49 -0.14 6.10 -0.96
N ASN A 50 -1.11 5.28 -0.53
CA ASN A 50 -2.27 4.93 -1.34
C ASN A 50 -3.07 6.17 -1.75
N MET A 51 -3.33 7.06 -0.78
CA MET A 51 -4.23 8.20 -0.95
C MET A 51 -3.50 9.53 -1.19
N ALA A 52 -2.17 9.53 -1.16
CA ALA A 52 -1.34 10.69 -1.48
C ALA A 52 -1.71 11.34 -2.84
N MET A 53 -2.08 10.54 -3.85
CA MET A 53 -2.41 11.06 -5.18
C MET A 53 -3.59 12.05 -5.16
N THR A 54 -4.54 11.89 -4.23
CA THR A 54 -5.69 12.79 -4.07
C THR A 54 -5.25 14.20 -3.67
N PHE A 55 -4.13 14.32 -2.97
CA PHE A 55 -3.55 15.60 -2.55
C PHE A 55 -2.40 16.06 -3.45
N TYR A 56 -1.78 15.14 -4.20
CA TYR A 56 -0.77 15.49 -5.21
C TYR A 56 -1.38 16.05 -6.47
N ALA A 57 -2.55 15.55 -6.89
CA ALA A 57 -3.28 16.06 -8.03
C ALA A 57 -4.74 16.33 -7.64
N PRO A 58 -4.99 17.31 -6.75
CA PRO A 58 -6.34 17.73 -6.41
C PRO A 58 -6.96 18.46 -7.62
N ASN A 59 -8.29 18.44 -7.71
CA ASN A 59 -8.98 19.26 -8.71
C ASN A 59 -8.92 20.73 -8.24
N ILE A 60 -7.97 21.48 -8.80
CA ILE A 60 -7.76 22.91 -8.53
C ILE A 60 -8.26 23.76 -9.68
N ASP A 61 -8.82 24.92 -9.35
CA ASP A 61 -9.22 25.89 -10.36
C ASP A 61 -7.99 26.34 -11.15
N HIS A 62 -8.13 26.37 -12.48
CA HIS A 62 -7.05 26.66 -13.42
C HIS A 62 -7.60 27.35 -14.66
N TRP A 63 -6.76 28.14 -15.32
CA TRP A 63 -7.11 28.89 -16.52
C TRP A 63 -5.91 29.06 -17.43
N CYS A 64 -6.12 29.41 -18.71
CA CYS A 64 -5.00 29.70 -19.60
C CYS A 64 -4.15 30.86 -19.03
N ALA A 65 -2.83 30.68 -19.01
CA ALA A 65 -1.91 31.69 -18.50
C ALA A 65 -1.93 32.96 -19.37
N ARG A 66 -1.70 34.10 -18.72
CA ARG A 66 -1.54 35.39 -19.41
C ARG A 66 -0.20 35.43 -20.14
N PRO A 67 -0.16 35.95 -21.39
CA PRO A 67 1.10 36.21 -22.06
C PRO A 67 1.94 37.23 -21.27
N ALA A 68 3.25 36.98 -21.16
CA ALA A 68 4.16 37.76 -20.33
C ALA A 68 4.23 39.27 -20.68
N TYR A 69 3.81 39.65 -21.89
CA TYR A 69 3.78 41.04 -22.34
C TYR A 69 2.51 41.81 -21.95
N ILE A 70 1.51 41.15 -21.36
CA ILE A 70 0.24 41.77 -20.97
C ILE A 70 0.22 41.99 -19.46
N ASN A 71 0.23 43.26 -19.03
CA ASN A 71 0.08 43.63 -17.62
C ASN A 71 -1.39 43.91 -17.30
N MET A 72 -2.17 42.84 -17.07
CA MET A 72 -3.60 42.91 -16.78
C MET A 72 -3.94 42.04 -15.59
N SER A 73 -4.96 42.38 -14.80
CA SER A 73 -5.40 41.58 -13.65
C SER A 73 -5.95 40.20 -14.06
N VAL A 74 -5.91 39.22 -13.15
CA VAL A 74 -6.42 37.86 -13.42
C VAL A 74 -7.92 37.88 -13.74
N GLN A 75 -8.71 38.69 -13.03
CA GLN A 75 -10.15 38.78 -13.23
C GLN A 75 -10.49 39.36 -14.61
N GLU A 76 -9.78 40.42 -15.00
CA GLU A 76 -9.98 41.05 -16.30
C GLU A 76 -9.52 40.12 -17.44
N TRP A 77 -8.46 39.33 -17.23
CA TRP A 77 -8.06 38.27 -18.16
C TRP A 77 -9.12 37.18 -18.31
N LYS A 78 -9.61 36.63 -17.19
CA LYS A 78 -10.67 35.62 -17.21
C LYS A 78 -11.91 36.11 -17.95
N TYR A 79 -12.30 37.37 -17.73
CA TYR A 79 -13.48 37.95 -18.37
C TYR A 79 -13.30 38.20 -19.88
N LYS A 80 -12.13 38.68 -20.30
CA LYS A 80 -11.94 39.16 -21.67
C LYS A 80 -11.31 38.14 -22.63
N ALA A 81 -10.47 37.22 -22.14
CA ALA A 81 -9.69 36.31 -22.98
C ALA A 81 -10.23 34.88 -23.02
N LEU A 82 -11.07 34.48 -22.05
CA LEU A 82 -11.60 33.13 -21.93
C LEU A 82 -13.08 33.08 -22.39
N PRO A 83 -13.49 32.03 -23.12
CA PRO A 83 -14.89 31.82 -23.45
C PRO A 83 -15.77 31.65 -22.20
N PRO A 84 -17.00 32.19 -22.18
CA PRO A 84 -17.90 32.02 -21.04
C PRO A 84 -18.33 30.56 -20.83
N ASP A 85 -18.32 29.74 -21.89
CA ASP A 85 -18.69 28.31 -21.83
C ASP A 85 -17.55 27.40 -21.35
N ASP A 86 -16.29 27.85 -21.45
CA ASP A 86 -15.09 27.09 -21.07
C ASP A 86 -14.01 28.07 -20.60
N GLN A 87 -13.88 28.19 -19.28
CA GLN A 87 -12.91 29.07 -18.64
C GLN A 87 -11.59 28.38 -18.26
N HIS A 88 -11.43 27.10 -18.63
CA HIS A 88 -10.31 26.28 -18.14
C HIS A 88 -9.34 25.90 -19.24
N CYS A 89 -9.87 25.43 -20.39
CA CYS A 89 -9.08 24.70 -21.38
C CYS A 89 -8.90 25.43 -22.71
N SER A 90 -9.67 26.49 -22.97
CA SER A 90 -9.57 27.26 -24.19
C SER A 90 -9.51 28.77 -23.95
N ARG A 91 -8.86 29.48 -24.88
CA ARG A 91 -8.81 30.94 -24.94
C ARG A 91 -9.12 31.43 -26.34
N TYR A 92 -9.51 32.70 -26.46
CA TYR A 92 -9.65 33.34 -27.76
C TYR A 92 -8.27 33.59 -28.39
N LYS A 93 -8.16 33.29 -29.69
CA LYS A 93 -6.93 33.42 -30.49
C LYS A 93 -6.44 34.85 -30.61
N TYR A 94 -7.37 35.78 -30.75
CA TYR A 94 -7.08 37.20 -30.95
C TYR A 94 -7.65 37.99 -29.77
N PHE A 95 -6.76 38.52 -28.95
CA PHE A 95 -7.10 39.44 -27.86
C PHE A 95 -6.40 40.77 -28.13
N ASN A 96 -7.15 41.78 -28.57
CA ASN A 96 -6.59 43.12 -28.77
C ASN A 96 -7.07 44.06 -27.66
N LEU A 97 -6.13 44.67 -26.93
CA LEU A 97 -6.44 45.66 -25.89
C LEU A 97 -6.88 47.01 -26.46
N SER A 98 -6.70 47.26 -27.76
CA SER A 98 -6.70 48.64 -28.28
C SER A 98 -7.89 49.11 -29.10
N ASN A 99 -8.80 48.30 -29.65
CA ASN A 99 -9.88 48.85 -30.50
C ASN A 99 -11.24 48.16 -30.26
N ILE A 100 -12.05 48.74 -29.37
CA ILE A 100 -13.50 48.47 -29.23
C ILE A 100 -14.32 49.30 -30.24
N HIS A 101 -13.68 50.05 -31.13
CA HIS A 101 -14.38 50.78 -32.18
C HIS A 101 -14.31 50.03 -33.49
N GLU A 102 -15.48 49.46 -33.82
CA GLU A 102 -15.93 49.06 -35.16
C GLU A 102 -15.08 48.02 -35.89
N ASP A 103 -15.44 46.75 -35.76
CA ASP A 103 -15.18 45.83 -36.88
C ASP A 103 -16.24 44.72 -36.96
N THR A 104 -16.90 44.63 -38.12
CA THR A 104 -18.02 43.76 -38.48
C THR A 104 -17.65 42.27 -38.61
N ASN A 105 -16.49 41.85 -38.11
CA ASN A 105 -15.97 40.47 -38.14
C ASN A 105 -15.91 39.80 -36.76
N ALA A 106 -16.88 40.07 -35.87
CA ALA A 106 -16.98 39.53 -34.50
C ALA A 106 -16.79 38.00 -34.37
N THR A 107 -17.05 37.24 -35.43
CA THR A 107 -16.87 35.77 -35.47
C THR A 107 -15.42 35.32 -35.63
N LYS A 108 -14.57 36.07 -36.35
CA LYS A 108 -13.14 35.77 -36.53
C LYS A 108 -12.35 35.98 -35.24
N TRP A 109 -12.81 36.92 -34.41
CA TRP A 109 -12.22 37.26 -33.11
C TRP A 109 -12.54 36.24 -32.00
N LYS A 110 -13.52 35.36 -32.22
CA LYS A 110 -13.96 34.32 -31.27
C LYS A 110 -13.43 32.92 -31.62
N GLU A 111 -12.46 32.82 -32.53
CA GLU A 111 -11.78 31.55 -32.81
C GLU A 111 -11.09 31.05 -31.53
N ARG A 112 -11.44 29.83 -31.11
CA ARG A 112 -10.94 29.21 -29.87
C ARG A 112 -9.66 28.44 -30.17
N ILE A 113 -8.66 28.62 -29.31
CA ILE A 113 -7.43 27.84 -29.32
C ILE A 113 -7.22 27.20 -27.95
N ALA A 114 -6.52 26.06 -27.92
CA ALA A 114 -6.10 25.42 -26.68
C ALA A 114 -5.11 26.31 -25.92
N CYS A 115 -5.08 26.18 -24.59
CA CYS A 115 -4.05 26.85 -23.78
C CYS A 115 -2.67 26.25 -24.05
N ASP A 116 -1.65 27.10 -24.19
CA ASP A 116 -0.24 26.67 -24.26
C ASP A 116 0.39 26.51 -22.86
N SER A 117 -0.13 27.27 -21.89
CA SER A 117 0.34 27.33 -20.50
C SER A 117 -0.83 27.67 -19.57
N TRP A 118 -0.69 27.35 -18.28
CA TRP A 118 -1.76 27.43 -17.29
C TRP A 118 -1.34 28.22 -16.05
N GLU A 119 -2.28 28.99 -15.51
CA GLU A 119 -2.23 29.58 -14.19
C GLU A 119 -3.21 28.83 -13.27
N TYR A 120 -2.83 28.63 -12.02
CA TYR A 120 -3.55 27.82 -11.04
C TYR A 120 -3.91 28.65 -9.81
N ASP A 121 -5.05 28.37 -9.18
CA ASP A 121 -5.32 28.91 -7.85
C ASP A 121 -4.40 28.26 -6.81
N ARG A 122 -3.58 29.09 -6.14
CA ARG A 122 -2.60 28.68 -5.13
C ARG A 122 -3.01 29.04 -3.70
N SER A 123 -4.30 29.38 -3.49
CA SER A 123 -4.85 29.76 -2.19
C SER A 123 -4.73 28.64 -1.15
N VAL A 124 -4.98 27.38 -1.54
CA VAL A 124 -4.95 26.20 -0.67
C VAL A 124 -3.67 25.39 -0.87
N PHE A 125 -3.33 25.05 -2.12
CA PHE A 125 -2.15 24.28 -2.46
C PHE A 125 -1.15 25.16 -3.19
N ARG A 126 0.07 25.26 -2.66
CA ARG A 126 1.14 26.06 -3.26
C ARG A 126 1.66 25.38 -4.51
N ASN A 127 2.11 24.13 -4.40
CA ASN A 127 2.61 23.33 -5.51
C ASN A 127 2.02 21.93 -5.46
N THR A 128 1.55 21.46 -6.61
CA THR A 128 0.97 20.13 -6.80
C THR A 128 1.63 19.44 -8.00
N VAL A 129 1.60 18.11 -8.02
CA VAL A 129 2.03 17.29 -9.17
C VAL A 129 1.25 17.68 -10.44
N LEU A 130 -0.03 18.02 -10.27
CA LEU A 130 -0.87 18.51 -11.36
C LEU A 130 -0.35 19.85 -11.93
N SER A 131 -0.01 20.81 -11.06
CA SER A 131 0.50 22.12 -11.50
C SER A 131 1.95 22.07 -12.02
N GLU A 132 2.76 21.11 -11.55
CA GLU A 132 4.17 20.98 -11.94
C GLU A 132 4.30 20.52 -13.40
N TRP A 133 3.48 19.54 -13.80
CA TRP A 133 3.53 18.95 -15.15
C TRP A 133 2.33 19.32 -16.04
N ASN A 134 1.53 20.31 -15.60
CA ASN A 134 0.33 20.79 -16.29
C ASN A 134 -0.62 19.65 -16.72
N LEU A 135 -1.02 18.84 -15.74
CA LEU A 135 -1.85 17.64 -15.97
C LEU A 135 -3.34 17.97 -16.02
N VAL A 136 -3.71 18.97 -16.83
CA VAL A 136 -5.09 19.45 -17.00
C VAL A 136 -5.55 19.31 -18.46
N CYS A 137 -6.86 19.42 -18.69
CA CYS A 137 -7.47 19.39 -20.02
C CYS A 137 -7.06 18.10 -20.78
N ASP A 138 -6.38 18.23 -21.93
CA ASP A 138 -5.91 17.10 -22.75
C ASP A 138 -5.00 16.11 -22.01
N LYS A 139 -4.40 16.52 -20.89
CA LYS A 139 -3.49 15.71 -20.07
C LYS A 139 -4.11 15.20 -18.77
N GLU A 140 -5.38 15.51 -18.49
CA GLU A 140 -6.04 15.09 -17.25
C GLU A 140 -6.05 13.56 -17.07
N TRP A 141 -6.20 12.82 -18.17
CA TRP A 141 -6.20 11.35 -18.15
C TRP A 141 -4.90 10.75 -17.57
N LEU A 142 -3.78 11.48 -17.60
CA LEU A 142 -2.51 11.05 -17.01
C LEU A 142 -2.58 10.92 -15.48
N VAL A 143 -3.41 11.74 -14.82
CA VAL A 143 -3.67 11.63 -13.37
C VAL A 143 -4.33 10.29 -13.07
N SER A 144 -5.37 9.95 -13.84
CA SER A 144 -6.08 8.67 -13.72
C SER A 144 -5.19 7.48 -14.07
N MET A 145 -4.38 7.60 -15.14
CA MET A 145 -3.39 6.59 -15.50
C MET A 145 -2.41 6.32 -14.36
N THR A 146 -1.94 7.36 -13.68
CA THR A 146 -0.99 7.20 -12.55
C THR A 146 -1.61 6.42 -11.39
N LYS A 147 -2.91 6.65 -11.10
CA LYS A 147 -3.64 5.86 -10.10
C LYS A 147 -3.72 4.38 -10.52
N SER A 148 -4.01 4.10 -11.78
CA SER A 148 -4.03 2.73 -12.32
C SER A 148 -2.66 2.06 -12.27
N ILE A 149 -1.58 2.78 -12.62
CA ILE A 149 -0.20 2.30 -12.50
C ILE A 149 0.13 1.97 -11.04
N PHE A 150 -0.28 2.82 -10.10
CA PHE A 150 -0.10 2.56 -8.68
C PHE A 150 -0.77 1.25 -8.24
N ILE A 151 -2.03 1.01 -8.63
CA ILE A 151 -2.74 -0.25 -8.35
C ILE A 151 -2.11 -1.46 -9.08
N ALA A 152 -1.56 -1.28 -10.29
CA ALA A 152 -0.81 -2.34 -10.95
C ALA A 152 0.42 -2.76 -10.12
N GLY A 153 1.04 -1.83 -9.39
CA GLY A 153 2.10 -2.11 -8.43
C GLY A 153 1.62 -2.97 -7.24
N TYR A 154 0.40 -2.72 -6.72
CA TYR A 154 -0.23 -3.57 -5.69
C TYR A 154 -0.39 -5.02 -6.19
N PHE A 155 -0.86 -5.18 -7.42
CA PHE A 155 -1.04 -6.50 -8.01
C PHE A 155 0.29 -7.24 -8.17
N LEU A 156 1.32 -6.58 -8.70
CA LEU A 156 2.64 -7.17 -8.83
C LEU A 156 3.19 -7.60 -7.46
N SER A 157 2.97 -6.79 -6.43
CA SER A 157 3.42 -7.06 -5.07
C SER A 157 2.90 -8.38 -4.52
N ALA A 158 1.59 -8.63 -4.67
CA ALA A 158 0.96 -9.86 -4.19
C ALA A 158 1.60 -11.13 -4.79
N ILE A 159 2.00 -11.08 -6.06
CA ILE A 159 2.65 -12.20 -6.75
C ILE A 159 4.12 -12.32 -6.32
N VAL A 160 4.88 -11.23 -6.41
CA VAL A 160 6.34 -11.25 -6.22
C VAL A 160 6.70 -11.44 -4.75
N PHE A 161 6.16 -10.61 -3.86
CA PHE A 161 6.49 -10.67 -2.43
C PHE A 161 5.79 -11.83 -1.73
N GLY A 162 4.62 -12.27 -2.20
CA GLY A 162 4.01 -13.52 -1.74
C GLY A 162 4.93 -14.72 -2.01
N TYR A 163 5.37 -14.88 -3.26
CA TYR A 163 6.33 -15.94 -3.63
C TYR A 163 7.66 -15.83 -2.86
N LEU A 164 8.17 -14.61 -2.73
CA LEU A 164 9.44 -14.37 -2.04
C LEU A 164 9.32 -14.67 -0.53
N ALA A 165 8.19 -14.34 0.10
CA ALA A 165 7.98 -14.54 1.54
C ALA A 165 7.98 -16.02 1.92
N ASP A 166 7.50 -16.88 1.03
CA ASP A 166 7.55 -18.33 1.22
C ASP A 166 8.96 -18.90 1.01
N ARG A 167 9.80 -18.25 0.17
CA ARG A 167 11.15 -18.70 -0.17
C ARG A 167 12.24 -18.25 0.81
N ILE A 168 12.28 -16.97 1.17
CA ILE A 168 13.37 -16.38 1.97
C ILE A 168 12.95 -15.96 3.38
N GLY A 169 11.67 -16.15 3.73
CA GLY A 169 11.12 -15.81 5.03
C GLY A 169 10.41 -14.46 5.04
N ARG A 170 9.51 -14.30 6.01
CA ARG A 170 8.60 -13.16 6.10
C ARG A 170 9.36 -11.92 6.57
N LYS A 171 10.25 -12.09 7.55
CA LYS A 171 11.09 -11.02 8.09
C LYS A 171 11.98 -10.39 7.01
N SER A 172 12.66 -11.22 6.22
CA SER A 172 13.55 -10.74 5.14
C SER A 172 12.78 -9.96 4.09
N VAL A 173 11.59 -10.45 3.69
CA VAL A 173 10.76 -9.80 2.69
C VAL A 173 10.22 -8.45 3.16
N ILE A 174 9.79 -8.32 4.42
CA ILE A 174 9.35 -7.04 4.99
C ILE A 174 10.45 -5.98 4.82
N ILE A 175 11.70 -6.33 5.11
CA ILE A 175 12.83 -5.39 4.98
C ILE A 175 13.14 -5.05 3.53
N ILE A 176 13.14 -6.04 2.63
CA ILE A 176 13.39 -5.82 1.21
C ILE A 176 12.30 -4.93 0.61
N ALA A 177 11.03 -5.22 0.89
CA ALA A 177 9.89 -4.45 0.40
C ALA A 177 9.90 -3.01 0.96
N ASN A 178 10.23 -2.85 2.24
CA ASN A 178 10.38 -1.53 2.87
C ASN A 178 11.58 -0.74 2.31
N ALA A 179 12.69 -1.41 1.99
CA ALA A 179 13.83 -0.76 1.36
C ALA A 179 13.49 -0.27 -0.06
N ILE A 180 12.76 -1.08 -0.83
CA ILE A 180 12.26 -0.71 -2.16
C ILE A 180 11.33 0.50 -2.04
N SER A 181 10.32 0.45 -1.17
CA SER A 181 9.40 1.58 -0.99
C SER A 181 10.13 2.84 -0.56
N LEU A 182 11.08 2.76 0.38
CA LEU A 182 11.87 3.89 0.85
C LEU A 182 12.71 4.52 -0.27
N ILE A 183 13.47 3.72 -1.02
CA ILE A 183 14.34 4.21 -2.10
C ILE A 183 13.49 4.92 -3.16
N PHE A 184 12.45 4.26 -3.66
CA PHE A 184 11.60 4.84 -4.69
C PHE A 184 10.78 6.02 -4.17
N SER A 185 10.41 6.07 -2.89
CA SER A 185 9.75 7.22 -2.29
C SER A 185 10.64 8.47 -2.22
N ILE A 186 11.93 8.31 -1.92
CA ILE A 186 12.90 9.40 -1.97
C ILE A 186 13.09 9.86 -3.42
N VAL A 187 13.33 8.92 -4.34
CA VAL A 187 13.51 9.22 -5.77
C VAL A 187 12.26 9.90 -6.36
N CYS A 188 11.07 9.52 -5.92
CA CYS A 188 9.79 10.15 -6.31
C CYS A 188 9.71 11.61 -5.88
N ALA A 189 10.20 11.97 -4.69
CA ALA A 189 10.22 13.36 -4.23
C ALA A 189 11.09 14.23 -5.16
N PHE A 190 12.22 13.71 -5.64
CA PHE A 190 13.13 14.40 -6.54
C PHE A 190 12.84 14.14 -8.03
N SER A 191 11.62 13.75 -8.37
CA SER A 191 11.28 13.44 -9.76
C SER A 191 11.28 14.71 -10.63
N THR A 192 12.02 14.67 -11.73
CA THR A 192 12.14 15.79 -12.69
C THR A 192 11.21 15.64 -13.89
N SER A 193 10.61 14.46 -14.06
CA SER A 193 9.67 14.17 -15.13
C SER A 193 8.46 13.38 -14.63
N PHE A 194 7.33 13.59 -15.28
CA PHE A 194 6.09 12.87 -14.98
C PHE A 194 6.24 11.34 -15.10
N VAL A 195 7.01 10.86 -16.09
CA VAL A 195 7.26 9.42 -16.29
C VAL A 195 8.06 8.84 -15.12
N MET A 196 9.10 9.55 -14.68
CA MET A 196 9.88 9.16 -13.50
C MET A 196 9.00 9.09 -12.26
N PHE A 197 8.12 10.08 -12.06
CA PHE A 197 7.15 10.09 -10.97
C PHE A 197 6.22 8.86 -11.04
N ALA A 198 5.61 8.59 -12.18
CA ALA A 198 4.68 7.47 -12.36
C ALA A 198 5.35 6.10 -12.13
N VAL A 199 6.59 5.91 -12.63
CA VAL A 199 7.37 4.68 -12.41
C VAL A 199 7.77 4.54 -10.94
N CYS A 200 8.17 5.61 -10.27
CA CYS A 200 8.46 5.54 -8.83
C CYS A 200 7.20 5.18 -8.04
N ARG A 201 6.04 5.79 -8.38
CA ARG A 201 4.75 5.46 -7.76
C ARG A 201 4.41 3.98 -7.88
N PHE A 202 4.68 3.34 -9.02
CA PHE A 202 4.52 1.89 -9.21
C PHE A 202 5.33 1.08 -8.19
N PHE A 203 6.62 1.37 -8.05
CA PHE A 203 7.50 0.61 -7.14
C PHE A 203 7.26 0.94 -5.67
N ILE A 204 6.88 2.18 -5.34
CA ILE A 204 6.41 2.55 -3.99
C ILE A 204 5.23 1.67 -3.62
N ALA A 205 4.22 1.62 -4.49
CA ALA A 205 3.03 0.80 -4.32
C ALA A 205 3.40 -0.67 -4.09
N ALA A 206 4.28 -1.21 -4.94
CA ALA A 206 4.70 -2.59 -4.82
C ALA A 206 5.37 -2.89 -3.46
N GLY A 207 6.25 -1.99 -3.01
CA GLY A 207 6.95 -2.12 -1.73
C GLY A 207 6.04 -1.97 -0.51
N VAL A 208 5.19 -0.93 -0.43
CA VAL A 208 4.33 -0.70 0.74
C VAL A 208 3.31 -1.82 0.92
N THR A 209 2.70 -2.30 -0.16
CA THR A 209 1.77 -3.45 -0.11
C THR A 209 2.52 -4.74 0.22
N GLY A 210 3.78 -4.86 -0.22
CA GLY A 210 4.60 -6.03 0.07
C GLY A 210 4.90 -6.15 1.56
N VAL A 211 5.16 -4.99 2.20
CA VAL A 211 5.30 -4.88 3.66
C VAL A 211 3.98 -5.26 4.34
N ASP A 212 2.86 -4.66 3.94
CA ASP A 212 1.57 -4.88 4.57
C ASP A 212 1.12 -6.35 4.49
N ASN A 213 1.12 -6.93 3.28
CA ASN A 213 0.71 -8.32 3.06
C ASN A 213 1.60 -9.32 3.82
N THR A 214 2.93 -9.14 3.75
CA THR A 214 3.85 -10.05 4.45
C THR A 214 3.76 -9.91 5.96
N SER A 215 3.54 -8.69 6.46
CA SER A 215 3.33 -8.43 7.89
C SER A 215 2.01 -9.05 8.38
N PHE A 216 0.94 -8.94 7.59
CA PHE A 216 -0.33 -9.60 7.90
C PHE A 216 -0.18 -11.11 7.99
N VAL A 217 0.50 -11.75 7.03
CA VAL A 217 0.77 -13.19 7.07
C VAL A 217 1.59 -13.55 8.32
N LEU A 218 2.65 -12.81 8.62
CA LEU A 218 3.46 -13.03 9.83
C LEU A 218 2.61 -12.96 11.11
N LEU A 219 1.69 -11.99 11.21
CA LEU A 219 0.79 -11.88 12.35
C LEU A 219 -0.12 -13.11 12.46
N MET A 220 -0.74 -13.55 11.36
CA MET A 220 -1.64 -14.70 11.36
C MET A 220 -0.92 -16.00 11.74
N GLU A 221 0.37 -16.10 11.45
CA GLU A 221 1.19 -17.26 11.81
C GLU A 221 1.64 -17.24 13.27
N ILE A 222 1.68 -16.07 13.91
CA ILE A 222 2.11 -15.87 15.29
C ILE A 222 0.93 -15.90 16.28
N ILE A 223 -0.24 -15.45 15.84
CA ILE A 223 -1.46 -15.41 16.66
C ILE A 223 -2.14 -16.79 16.69
N GLY A 224 -2.63 -17.18 17.86
CA GLY A 224 -3.42 -18.39 18.03
C GLY A 224 -4.73 -18.35 17.25
N PRO A 225 -5.23 -19.47 16.70
CA PRO A 225 -6.41 -19.52 15.82
C PRO A 225 -7.61 -18.71 16.31
N LYS A 226 -7.94 -18.83 17.60
CA LYS A 226 -9.08 -18.18 18.25
C LYS A 226 -9.08 -16.65 18.13
N PHE A 227 -7.90 -16.03 18.04
CA PHE A 227 -7.77 -14.57 18.03
C PHE A 227 -7.45 -13.99 16.65
N ARG A 228 -7.23 -14.83 15.63
CA ARG A 228 -6.83 -14.39 14.27
C ARG A 228 -7.80 -13.40 13.67
N THR A 229 -9.11 -13.63 13.77
CA THR A 229 -10.12 -12.71 13.23
C THR A 229 -10.05 -11.33 13.88
N LYS A 230 -9.92 -11.28 15.21
CA LYS A 230 -9.83 -10.00 15.94
C LYS A 230 -8.58 -9.22 15.54
N TYR A 231 -7.42 -9.88 15.57
CA TYR A 231 -6.15 -9.24 15.23
C TYR A 231 -6.05 -8.88 13.75
N GLY A 232 -6.54 -9.75 12.88
CA GLY A 232 -6.56 -9.55 11.43
C GLY A 232 -7.44 -8.39 11.00
N MET A 233 -8.62 -8.19 11.60
CA MET A 233 -9.40 -6.98 11.34
C MET A 233 -8.73 -5.72 11.91
N SER A 234 -8.03 -5.87 13.04
CA SER A 234 -7.44 -4.72 13.73
C SER A 234 -6.15 -4.21 13.07
N THR A 235 -5.50 -4.96 12.18
CA THR A 235 -4.34 -4.44 11.43
C THR A 235 -4.73 -3.27 10.53
N HIS A 236 -5.96 -3.23 10.03
CA HIS A 236 -6.47 -2.13 9.21
C HIS A 236 -6.50 -0.78 9.95
N PHE A 237 -6.47 -0.76 11.29
CA PHE A 237 -6.36 0.51 12.02
C PHE A 237 -5.08 1.28 11.66
N GLY A 238 -3.97 0.59 11.37
CA GLY A 238 -2.74 1.25 10.92
C GLY A 238 -2.94 1.99 9.60
N TRP A 239 -3.57 1.31 8.63
CA TRP A 239 -3.92 1.92 7.34
C TRP A 239 -4.86 3.12 7.49
N ILE A 240 -5.90 2.99 8.34
CA ILE A 240 -6.84 4.09 8.65
C ILE A 240 -6.13 5.29 9.26
N ILE A 241 -5.21 5.07 10.21
CA ILE A 241 -4.42 6.15 10.83
C ILE A 241 -3.60 6.89 9.78
N GLY A 242 -2.92 6.16 8.90
CA GLY A 242 -2.16 6.75 7.79
C GLY A 242 -3.07 7.57 6.87
N TYR A 243 -4.19 6.99 6.46
CA TYR A 243 -5.19 7.65 5.63
C TYR A 243 -5.73 8.95 6.23
N MET A 244 -6.16 8.91 7.50
CA MET A 244 -6.73 10.07 8.19
C MET A 244 -5.71 11.17 8.48
N SER A 245 -4.41 10.86 8.46
CA SER A 245 -3.36 11.85 8.66
C SER A 245 -3.14 12.76 7.43
N LEU A 246 -3.49 12.31 6.22
CA LEU A 246 -3.18 13.01 4.97
C LEU A 246 -3.84 14.39 4.83
N PRO A 247 -5.15 14.60 5.14
CA PRO A 247 -5.75 15.93 5.05
C PRO A 247 -5.06 16.94 5.96
N LEU A 248 -4.65 16.52 7.16
CA LEU A 248 -3.91 17.37 8.09
C LEU A 248 -2.53 17.74 7.53
N LEU A 249 -1.80 16.77 6.99
CA LEU A 249 -0.50 17.01 6.35
C LEU A 249 -0.64 17.93 5.12
N ALA A 250 -1.67 17.72 4.30
CA ALA A 250 -1.97 18.55 3.14
C ALA A 250 -2.25 20.00 3.52
N TRP A 251 -3.06 20.22 4.56
CA TRP A 251 -3.35 21.57 5.07
C TRP A 251 -2.13 22.27 5.67
N LEU A 252 -1.27 21.54 6.39
CA LEU A 252 -0.07 22.11 7.03
C LEU A 252 1.03 22.47 6.02
N LEU A 253 1.23 21.63 5.00
CA LEU A 253 2.37 21.76 4.08
C LEU A 253 2.00 22.49 2.79
N GLY A 254 0.84 22.16 2.22
CA GLY A 254 0.37 22.71 0.94
C GLY A 254 1.28 22.45 -0.26
N ASP A 255 2.26 21.54 -0.15
CA ASP A 255 3.25 21.25 -1.19
C ASP A 255 3.52 19.74 -1.26
N TRP A 256 3.38 19.18 -2.46
CA TRP A 256 3.51 17.75 -2.70
C TRP A 256 4.90 17.19 -2.39
N PHE A 257 5.98 17.98 -2.56
CA PHE A 257 7.34 17.56 -2.28
C PHE A 257 7.54 17.27 -0.79
N TRP A 258 7.13 18.22 0.05
CA TRP A 258 7.22 18.10 1.51
C TRP A 258 6.30 17.00 2.04
N MET A 259 5.10 16.87 1.46
CA MET A 259 4.21 15.75 1.77
C MET A 259 4.89 14.41 1.48
N GLN A 260 5.49 14.23 0.29
CA GLN A 260 6.17 13.00 -0.09
C GLN A 260 7.31 12.66 0.87
N LEU A 261 8.10 13.64 1.33
CA LEU A 261 9.16 13.39 2.30
C LEU A 261 8.61 12.99 3.68
N ILE A 262 7.58 13.67 4.19
CA ILE A 262 7.02 13.38 5.51
C ILE A 262 6.34 12.01 5.55
N ILE A 263 5.58 11.62 4.51
CA ILE A 263 4.97 10.29 4.47
C ILE A 263 6.00 9.16 4.34
N THR A 264 7.21 9.47 3.86
CA THR A 264 8.32 8.53 3.71
C THR A 264 9.11 8.34 5.01
N LEU A 265 9.09 9.33 5.92
CA LEU A 265 9.84 9.29 7.17
C LEU A 265 9.54 8.06 8.04
N PRO A 266 8.27 7.63 8.21
CA PRO A 266 7.98 6.38 8.91
C PRO A 266 8.65 5.14 8.29
N CYS A 267 8.81 5.07 6.96
CA CYS A 267 9.49 3.94 6.30
C CYS A 267 10.96 3.80 6.74
N ILE A 268 11.63 4.90 7.09
CA ILE A 268 13.00 4.88 7.65
C ILE A 268 12.99 4.20 9.03
N LEU A 269 12.04 4.58 9.88
CA LEU A 269 11.87 3.96 11.19
C LEU A 269 11.53 2.47 11.06
N LEU A 270 10.76 2.10 10.04
CA LEU A 270 10.41 0.70 9.78
C LEU A 270 11.61 -0.18 9.39
N LEU A 271 12.77 0.36 9.01
CA LEU A 271 13.98 -0.46 8.86
C LEU A 271 14.40 -1.12 10.19
N SER A 272 14.09 -0.47 11.32
CA SER A 272 14.34 -1.04 12.65
C SER A 272 13.49 -2.27 12.95
N THR A 273 12.42 -2.52 12.17
CA THR A 273 11.60 -3.74 12.32
C THR A 273 12.37 -5.03 12.12
N TYR A 274 13.55 -4.98 11.48
CA TYR A 274 14.46 -6.12 11.40
C TYR A 274 14.88 -6.63 12.78
N TRP A 275 15.06 -5.75 13.77
CA TRP A 275 15.40 -6.18 15.13
C TRP A 275 14.18 -6.49 15.98
N LEU A 276 13.05 -5.88 15.65
CA LEU A 276 11.82 -6.00 16.40
C LEU A 276 11.09 -7.31 16.06
N LEU A 277 10.93 -7.61 14.78
CA LEU A 277 10.11 -8.72 14.33
C LEU A 277 10.87 -10.07 14.37
N PRO A 278 10.25 -11.13 14.91
CA PRO A 278 10.76 -12.48 14.76
C PRO A 278 10.50 -12.99 13.34
N GLU A 279 11.22 -14.04 12.94
CA GLU A 279 10.81 -14.83 11.78
C GLU A 279 9.61 -15.71 12.15
N SER A 280 8.81 -16.08 11.14
CA SER A 280 7.67 -16.98 11.35
C SER A 280 8.10 -18.35 11.83
N PRO A 281 7.60 -18.85 12.99
CA PRO A 281 7.89 -20.20 13.44
C PRO A 281 7.37 -21.25 12.45
N ARG A 282 6.23 -21.00 11.80
CA ARG A 282 5.65 -21.91 10.79
C ARG A 282 6.54 -22.02 9.56
N TRP A 283 7.05 -20.89 9.08
CA TRP A 283 8.02 -20.87 7.98
C TRP A 283 9.27 -21.66 8.32
N LEU A 284 9.82 -21.46 9.53
CA LEU A 284 11.03 -22.15 9.96
C LEU A 284 10.82 -23.67 10.00
N LEU A 285 9.67 -24.14 10.48
CA LEU A 285 9.33 -25.56 10.48
C LEU A 285 9.17 -26.12 9.06
N ALA A 286 8.50 -25.39 8.16
CA ALA A 286 8.38 -25.76 6.76
C ALA A 286 9.75 -25.85 6.06
N GLN A 287 10.71 -25.01 6.46
CA GLN A 287 12.09 -25.04 5.97
C GLN A 287 13.00 -26.05 6.71
N GLY A 288 12.45 -26.85 7.63
CA GLY A 288 13.21 -27.82 8.42
C GLY A 288 14.19 -27.22 9.45
N LYS A 289 14.04 -25.93 9.78
CA LYS A 289 14.88 -25.20 10.75
C LYS A 289 14.29 -25.31 12.17
N GLU A 290 14.27 -26.53 12.69
CA GLU A 290 13.65 -26.89 13.98
C GLU A 290 14.24 -26.11 15.16
N ASP A 291 15.57 -26.00 15.23
CA ASP A 291 16.26 -25.31 16.34
C ASP A 291 15.90 -23.82 16.41
N ALA A 292 15.86 -23.14 15.27
CA ALA A 292 15.48 -21.73 15.19
C ALA A 292 14.01 -21.52 15.57
N ALA A 293 13.11 -22.42 15.14
CA ALA A 293 11.71 -22.38 15.53
C ALA A 293 11.55 -22.56 17.05
N LEU A 294 12.27 -23.54 17.62
CA LEU A 294 12.26 -23.80 19.06
C LEU A 294 12.80 -22.60 19.86
N GLU A 295 13.85 -21.93 19.38
CA GLU A 295 14.40 -20.75 20.02
C GLU A 295 13.37 -19.61 20.09
N ILE A 296 12.70 -19.30 18.97
CA ILE A 296 11.68 -18.25 18.90
C ILE A 296 10.48 -18.60 19.80
N LEU A 297 9.98 -19.83 19.72
CA LEU A 297 8.83 -20.28 20.51
C LEU A 297 9.16 -20.33 22.02
N SER A 298 10.38 -20.72 22.38
CA SER A 298 10.85 -20.69 23.77
C SER A 298 10.97 -19.26 24.30
N LYS A 299 11.47 -18.32 23.48
CA LYS A 299 11.50 -16.88 23.81
C LYS A 299 10.08 -16.32 23.98
N ALA A 300 9.16 -16.71 23.11
CA ALA A 300 7.75 -16.33 23.19
C ALA A 300 7.10 -16.85 24.49
N ALA A 301 7.26 -18.15 24.80
CA ALA A 301 6.76 -18.77 26.03
C ALA A 301 7.29 -18.05 27.29
N LYS A 302 8.59 -17.76 27.35
CA LYS A 302 9.20 -17.01 28.46
C LYS A 302 8.60 -15.62 28.63
N LYS A 303 8.48 -14.85 27.53
CA LYS A 303 7.86 -13.51 27.57
C LYS A 303 6.37 -13.55 27.93
N ASN A 304 5.72 -14.67 27.67
CA ASN A 304 4.31 -14.88 28.04
C ASN A 304 4.14 -15.46 29.46
N GLY A 305 5.22 -15.60 30.23
CA GLY A 305 5.18 -16.08 31.62
C GLY A 305 4.84 -17.57 31.75
N MET A 306 5.12 -18.36 30.74
CA MET A 306 4.73 -19.78 30.70
C MET A 306 5.85 -20.69 31.22
N ASP A 307 5.49 -21.68 32.02
CA ASP A 307 6.42 -22.69 32.51
C ASP A 307 6.86 -23.62 31.37
N LEU A 308 8.16 -23.62 31.10
CA LEU A 308 8.80 -24.39 30.04
C LEU A 308 9.12 -25.84 30.44
N THR A 309 8.97 -26.21 31.71
CA THR A 309 9.41 -27.52 32.21
C THR A 309 8.58 -28.66 31.62
N GLU A 310 7.24 -28.56 31.67
CA GLU A 310 6.33 -29.55 31.08
C GLU A 310 6.00 -29.23 29.61
N ARG A 311 5.77 -27.95 29.30
CA ARG A 311 5.41 -27.51 27.93
C ARG A 311 6.58 -27.55 26.96
N GLY A 312 7.82 -27.46 27.42
CA GLY A 312 8.99 -27.51 26.56
C GLY A 312 9.14 -28.86 25.87
N THR A 313 8.82 -29.97 26.56
CA THR A 313 8.81 -31.32 25.98
C THR A 313 7.70 -31.47 24.95
N LYS A 314 6.48 -31.03 25.30
CA LYS A 314 5.33 -31.04 24.38
C LYS A 314 5.60 -30.17 23.14
N LEU A 315 6.22 -29.00 23.32
CA LEU A 315 6.59 -28.09 22.23
C LEU A 315 7.60 -28.74 21.28
N LYS A 316 8.65 -29.38 21.80
CA LYS A 316 9.63 -30.12 20.99
C LYS A 316 8.97 -31.27 20.22
N GLU A 317 8.10 -32.02 20.87
CA GLU A 317 7.37 -33.11 20.24
C GLU A 317 6.46 -32.62 19.10
N THR A 318 5.69 -31.55 19.33
CA THR A 318 4.84 -30.93 18.31
C THR A 318 5.67 -30.40 17.14
N ILE A 319 6.80 -29.71 17.40
CA ILE A 319 7.73 -29.23 16.37
C ILE A 319 8.23 -30.36 15.48
N TYR A 320 8.66 -31.47 16.09
CA TYR A 320 9.15 -32.64 15.36
C TYR A 320 8.05 -33.28 14.51
N ARG A 321 6.85 -33.45 15.07
CA ARG A 321 5.68 -33.99 14.34
C ARG A 321 5.30 -33.10 13.14
N THR A 322 5.22 -31.78 13.33
CA THR A 322 4.88 -30.82 12.27
C THR A 322 5.95 -30.80 11.17
N THR A 323 7.24 -30.82 11.52
CA THR A 323 8.33 -30.82 10.53
C THR A 323 8.34 -32.11 9.72
N LYS A 324 8.11 -33.27 10.36
CA LYS A 324 8.01 -34.56 9.68
C LYS A 324 6.81 -34.62 8.73
N ALA A 325 5.68 -34.01 9.10
CA ALA A 325 4.51 -33.91 8.22
C ALA A 325 4.84 -33.12 6.94
N HIS A 326 5.53 -31.98 7.06
CA HIS A 326 5.94 -31.18 5.90
C HIS A 326 6.93 -31.89 4.97
N LYS A 327 7.92 -32.61 5.52
CA LYS A 327 8.87 -33.41 4.71
C LYS A 327 8.18 -34.51 3.89
N ASN A 328 7.06 -35.04 4.36
CA ASN A 328 6.29 -36.05 3.62
C ASN A 328 5.43 -35.45 2.49
N GLU A 329 5.15 -34.13 2.54
CA GLU A 329 4.34 -33.41 1.55
C GLU A 329 5.18 -32.72 0.45
N ASP A 330 6.52 -32.74 0.54
CA ASP A 330 7.48 -32.07 -0.34
C ASP A 330 7.56 -32.62 -1.80
N ALA A 331 6.47 -33.19 -2.30
CA ALA A 331 6.27 -33.47 -3.71
C ALA A 331 6.00 -32.17 -4.49
N SER A 332 7.05 -31.37 -4.70
CA SER A 332 7.14 -30.20 -5.61
C SER A 332 5.78 -29.54 -5.95
N VAL A 333 5.22 -28.80 -5.00
CA VAL A 333 3.97 -28.08 -5.21
C VAL A 333 4.21 -26.97 -6.23
N ASN A 334 3.71 -27.16 -7.45
CA ASN A 334 3.80 -26.17 -8.51
C ASN A 334 2.53 -25.29 -8.47
N VAL A 335 2.65 -23.98 -8.70
CA VAL A 335 1.50 -23.03 -8.65
C VAL A 335 0.35 -23.48 -9.56
N LEU A 336 0.66 -24.14 -10.67
CA LEU A 336 -0.33 -24.74 -11.58
C LEU A 336 -1.18 -25.87 -10.95
N GLN A 337 -0.76 -26.45 -9.82
CA GLN A 337 -1.56 -27.44 -9.09
C GLN A 337 -2.76 -26.80 -8.39
N LEU A 338 -2.76 -25.49 -8.10
CA LEU A 338 -3.94 -24.77 -7.57
C LEU A 338 -5.13 -24.83 -8.52
N PHE A 339 -4.86 -24.98 -9.83
CA PHE A 339 -5.87 -25.12 -10.87
C PHE A 339 -6.29 -26.58 -11.13
N LYS A 340 -5.66 -27.55 -10.47
CA LYS A 340 -6.05 -28.97 -10.51
C LYS A 340 -6.68 -29.40 -9.18
N ARG A 341 -7.61 -30.36 -9.23
CA ARG A 341 -8.32 -30.96 -8.06
C ARG A 341 -9.27 -30.03 -7.28
N GLY A 342 -10.25 -29.39 -7.92
CA GLY A 342 -11.38 -28.73 -7.21
C GLY A 342 -11.01 -27.56 -6.28
N LEU A 343 -9.71 -27.32 -6.04
CA LEU A 343 -9.14 -26.21 -5.30
C LEU A 343 -9.45 -24.89 -5.99
N TRP A 344 -9.55 -24.88 -7.33
CA TRP A 344 -9.98 -23.71 -8.10
C TRP A 344 -11.32 -23.11 -7.61
N LYS A 345 -12.29 -23.94 -7.19
CA LYS A 345 -13.56 -23.46 -6.63
C LYS A 345 -13.33 -22.73 -5.30
N LYS A 346 -12.47 -23.29 -4.45
CA LYS A 346 -12.09 -22.65 -3.18
C LYS A 346 -11.29 -21.38 -3.44
N SER A 347 -10.38 -21.38 -4.41
CA SER A 347 -9.63 -20.18 -4.80
C SER A 347 -10.54 -19.08 -5.32
N ILE A 348 -11.56 -19.39 -6.12
CA ILE A 348 -12.56 -18.40 -6.58
C ILE A 348 -13.39 -17.88 -5.41
N ILE A 349 -13.85 -18.76 -4.51
CA ILE A 349 -14.62 -18.35 -3.33
C ILE A 349 -13.77 -17.45 -2.43
N VAL A 350 -12.51 -17.81 -2.17
CA VAL A 350 -11.58 -17.00 -1.38
C VAL A 350 -11.28 -15.68 -2.07
N PHE A 351 -11.08 -15.68 -3.40
CA PHE A 351 -10.88 -14.46 -4.20
C PHE A 351 -12.12 -13.55 -4.25
N TYR A 352 -13.33 -14.09 -4.10
CA TYR A 352 -14.55 -13.29 -4.04
C TYR A 352 -14.82 -12.72 -2.63
N LEU A 353 -14.35 -13.43 -1.60
CA LEU A 353 -14.53 -13.03 -0.20
C LEU A 353 -13.46 -12.04 0.29
N TRP A 354 -12.29 -12.04 -0.35
CA TRP A 354 -11.24 -11.03 -0.22
C TRP A 354 -11.46 -9.92 -1.25
#